data_AF-A0A1E3WG82-F1
#
_entry.id   AF-A0A1E3WG82-F1
#
_cell.length_a   1.000
_cell.length_b   1.000
_cell.length_c   1.000
_cell.angle_alpha   90.00
_cell.angle_beta   90.00
_cell.angle_gamma   90.00
#
_symmetry.space_group_name_H-M   'P 1'
#
loop_
_entity.id
_entity.type
_entity.pdbx_description
1 polymer ?
#
loop_
_entity_poly.entity_id
_entity_poly.type
_entity_poly.pdbx_seq_one_letter_code
_entity_poly.pdbx_strand_id
1 'polypeptide(L)'
;MTYIAPEESAFGVGFLERLETGTKPMSLTQGPDAMDVLQSIKRNVSNILNTRLGEAQSAPMLGLVDFNDATLETLDLSLRIKLAIQNCLVSYEPRLRNIEIRSESDPYSPLMLRFNIVAEINSEALHDRVQLSLLLDQNRKYQVY
;
A
#
# COMPACT_ATOMS: atom_id res chain seq x y z
N MET A 1 7.89 32.91 16.37
CA MET A 1 8.55 31.59 16.26
C MET A 1 7.67 30.73 15.39
N THR A 2 8.10 30.48 14.15
CA THR A 2 7.37 29.64 13.20
C THR A 2 7.59 28.19 13.61
N TYR A 3 6.56 27.55 14.16
CA TYR A 3 6.60 26.13 14.48
C TYR A 3 6.58 25.37 13.16
N ILE A 4 7.75 24.91 12.71
CA ILE A 4 7.86 24.02 11.56
C ILE A 4 7.46 22.65 12.10
N ALA A 5 6.23 22.24 11.83
CA ALA A 5 5.82 20.86 12.07
C ALA A 5 6.83 19.93 11.37
N PRO A 6 7.21 18.79 11.98
CA PRO A 6 8.09 17.83 11.33
C PRO A 6 7.54 17.50 9.94
N GLU A 7 8.44 17.35 8.97
CA GLU A 7 8.11 17.12 7.55
C GLU A 7 7.16 15.93 7.30
N GLU A 8 7.06 15.00 8.27
CA GLU A 8 6.10 13.90 8.31
C GLU A 8 4.64 14.36 8.44
N SER A 9 4.40 15.54 9.01
CA SER A 9 3.07 16.12 9.25
C SER A 9 2.61 17.09 8.17
N ALA A 10 3.52 17.72 7.42
CA ALA A 10 3.19 18.93 6.67
C ALA A 10 2.41 18.71 5.36
N PHE A 11 2.42 17.50 4.79
CA PHE A 11 1.85 17.30 3.45
C PHE A 11 1.01 16.05 3.26
N GLY A 12 1.08 15.03 4.12
CA GLY A 12 0.26 13.80 4.04
C GLY A 12 0.34 12.98 2.74
N VAL A 13 0.90 13.54 1.66
CA VAL A 13 1.10 12.96 0.33
C VAL A 13 2.59 12.71 0.07
N GLY A 14 2.89 11.78 -0.84
CA GLY A 14 4.27 11.40 -1.15
C GLY A 14 5.09 12.55 -1.75
N PHE A 15 6.40 12.56 -1.51
CA PHE A 15 7.31 13.55 -2.10
C PHE A 15 7.27 13.53 -3.63
N LEU A 16 7.35 12.35 -4.24
CA LEU A 16 7.36 12.21 -5.71
C LEU A 16 6.05 12.68 -6.34
N GLU A 17 4.93 12.44 -5.67
CA GLU A 17 3.61 12.94 -6.10
C GLU A 17 3.57 14.46 -6.15
N ARG A 18 4.21 15.16 -5.19
CA ARG A 18 4.35 16.63 -5.24
C ARG A 18 5.20 17.14 -6.40
N LEU A 19 6.02 16.29 -7.02
CA LEU A 19 6.82 16.63 -8.19
C LEU A 19 6.15 16.24 -9.51
N GLU A 20 5.02 15.52 -9.48
CA GLU A 20 4.31 15.11 -10.70
C GLU A 20 3.71 16.33 -11.42
N THR A 21 3.91 16.37 -12.73
CA THR A 21 3.38 17.45 -13.58
C THR A 21 1.85 17.41 -13.61
N GLY A 22 1.20 18.55 -13.31
CA GLY A 22 -0.26 18.68 -13.33
C GLY A 22 -0.95 18.49 -11.98
N THR A 23 -0.19 18.38 -10.89
CA THR A 23 -0.73 18.40 -9.53
C THR A 23 -1.31 19.76 -9.15
N LYS A 24 -2.41 19.75 -8.40
CA LYS A 24 -2.99 21.00 -7.85
C LYS A 24 -2.00 21.62 -6.85
N PRO A 25 -1.81 22.95 -6.88
CA PRO A 25 -0.97 23.61 -5.89
C PRO A 25 -1.53 23.38 -4.49
N MET A 26 -0.79 22.67 -3.65
CA MET A 26 -1.16 22.44 -2.24
C MET A 26 -0.92 23.69 -1.43
N SER A 27 -1.91 24.12 -0.66
CA SER A 27 -1.76 25.26 0.22
C SER A 27 -0.94 24.87 1.44
N LEU A 28 0.18 25.53 1.70
CA LEU A 28 1.01 25.30 2.90
C LEU A 28 0.27 25.63 4.21
N THR A 29 -0.85 26.34 4.14
CA THR A 29 -1.61 26.84 5.30
C THR A 29 -2.87 26.03 5.60
N GLN A 30 -3.31 25.19 4.68
CA GLN A 30 -4.46 24.31 4.82
C GLN A 30 -3.89 22.93 4.55
N GLY A 31 -3.69 22.11 5.58
CA GLY A 31 -3.10 20.78 5.43
C GLY A 31 -3.75 19.95 4.31
N PRO A 32 -3.12 18.84 3.92
CA PRO A 32 -3.60 18.02 2.81
C PRO A 32 -5.05 17.55 3.00
N ASP A 33 -5.80 17.50 1.89
CA ASP A 33 -7.13 16.91 1.89
C ASP A 33 -7.03 15.41 2.22
N ALA A 34 -7.92 14.92 3.08
CA ALA A 34 -8.01 13.50 3.44
C ALA A 34 -8.16 12.59 2.20
N MET A 35 -8.86 13.06 1.17
CA MET A 35 -9.03 12.32 -0.09
C MET A 35 -7.71 12.20 -0.86
N ASP A 36 -6.92 13.27 -0.90
CA ASP A 36 -5.61 13.28 -1.57
C ASP A 36 -4.62 12.35 -0.85
N VAL A 37 -4.63 12.35 0.49
CA VAL A 37 -3.84 11.42 1.31
C VAL A 37 -4.24 9.97 1.02
N LEU A 38 -5.54 9.68 0.96
CA LEU A 38 -6.03 8.33 0.66
C LEU A 38 -5.60 7.86 -0.74
N GLN A 39 -5.72 8.73 -1.76
CA GLN A 39 -5.29 8.42 -3.13
C GLN A 39 -3.78 8.21 -3.23
N SER A 40 -2.99 9.02 -2.50
CA SER A 40 -1.54 8.87 -2.37
C SER A 40 -1.17 7.50 -1.80
N ILE A 41 -1.83 7.10 -0.71
CA ILE A 41 -1.61 5.80 -0.07
C ILE A 41 -2.00 4.67 -1.02
N LYS A 42 -3.18 4.71 -1.64
CA LYS A 42 -3.63 3.69 -2.61
C LYS A 42 -2.62 3.52 -3.75
N ARG A 43 -2.10 4.62 -4.28
CA ARG A 43 -1.11 4.61 -5.35
C ARG A 43 0.21 4.02 -4.89
N ASN A 44 0.71 4.40 -3.71
CA ASN A 44 1.96 3.84 -3.20
C ASN A 44 1.83 2.34 -2.88
N VAL A 45 0.74 1.93 -2.23
CA VAL A 45 0.41 0.51 -1.97
C VAL A 45 0.40 -0.28 -3.27
N SER A 46 -0.28 0.24 -4.31
CA SER A 46 -0.29 -0.40 -5.63
C SER A 46 1.13 -0.52 -6.22
N ASN A 47 1.94 0.53 -6.13
CA ASN A 47 3.32 0.51 -6.64
C ASN A 47 4.21 -0.50 -5.89
N ILE A 48 4.16 -0.51 -4.56
CA ILE A 48 4.92 -1.45 -3.71
C ILE A 48 4.58 -2.89 -4.09
N LEU A 49 3.29 -3.19 -4.20
CA LEU A 49 2.83 -4.58 -4.36
C LEU A 49 2.94 -5.09 -5.81
N ASN A 50 2.95 -4.18 -6.80
CA ASN A 50 3.25 -4.52 -8.18
C ASN A 50 4.76 -4.54 -8.49
N THR A 51 5.62 -4.13 -7.55
CA THR A 51 7.08 -4.27 -7.67
C THR A 51 7.49 -5.68 -7.25
N ARG A 52 8.43 -6.30 -7.97
CA ARG A 52 9.01 -7.59 -7.60
C ARG A 52 10.25 -7.39 -6.73
N LEU A 53 10.40 -8.25 -5.71
CA LEU A 53 11.55 -8.23 -4.83
C LEU A 53 12.86 -8.33 -5.63
N GLY A 54 13.75 -7.36 -5.41
CA GLY A 54 15.03 -7.24 -6.12
C GLY A 54 15.03 -6.35 -7.37
N GLU A 55 13.88 -5.80 -7.81
CA GLU A 55 13.86 -4.88 -8.96
C GLU A 55 14.39 -3.48 -8.63
N ALA A 56 14.26 -3.03 -7.38
CA ALA A 56 14.76 -1.72 -6.96
C ALA A 56 16.18 -1.84 -6.40
N GLN A 57 17.17 -1.36 -7.16
CA GLN A 57 18.58 -1.40 -6.75
C GLN A 57 18.85 -0.65 -5.43
N SER A 58 18.14 0.46 -5.21
CA SER A 58 18.25 1.26 -3.98
C SER A 58 17.47 0.69 -2.80
N ALA A 59 16.55 -0.26 -3.05
CA ALA A 59 15.67 -0.86 -2.04
C ALA A 59 15.46 -2.35 -2.36
N PRO A 60 16.46 -3.21 -2.12
CA PRO A 60 16.42 -4.61 -2.55
C PRO A 60 15.32 -5.43 -1.89
N MET A 61 14.82 -4.97 -0.74
CA MET A 61 13.70 -5.60 -0.02
C MET A 61 12.33 -5.08 -0.48
N LEU A 62 12.26 -4.17 -1.45
CA LEU A 62 11.01 -3.61 -1.96
C LEU A 62 10.37 -4.59 -2.93
N GLY A 63 9.08 -4.83 -2.73
CA GLY A 63 8.26 -5.64 -3.62
C GLY A 63 7.96 -7.03 -3.07
N LEU A 64 7.13 -7.75 -3.81
CA LEU A 64 6.70 -9.11 -3.43
C LEU A 64 7.60 -10.17 -4.08
N VAL A 65 7.78 -11.29 -3.38
CA VAL A 65 8.49 -12.45 -3.94
C VAL A 65 7.68 -13.05 -5.09
N ASP A 66 8.35 -13.64 -6.08
CA ASP A 66 7.64 -14.33 -7.15
C ASP A 66 6.99 -15.62 -6.59
N PHE A 67 5.66 -15.63 -6.57
CA PHE A 67 4.85 -16.73 -6.05
C PHE A 67 4.63 -17.86 -7.08
N ASN A 68 5.18 -17.72 -8.29
CA ASN A 68 4.95 -18.59 -9.43
C ASN A 68 5.76 -19.91 -9.38
N ASP A 69 6.65 -20.09 -8.40
CA ASP A 69 7.46 -21.30 -8.19
C ASP A 69 6.90 -22.21 -7.07
N ALA A 70 5.63 -21.98 -6.68
CA ALA A 70 4.99 -22.73 -5.62
C ALA A 70 4.34 -24.00 -6.19
N THR A 71 5.10 -25.09 -6.22
CA THR A 71 4.58 -26.48 -6.23
C THR A 71 3.90 -26.87 -4.90
N LEU A 72 3.50 -25.87 -4.09
CA LEU A 72 2.98 -26.00 -2.73
C LEU A 72 1.45 -25.87 -2.73
N GLU A 73 0.83 -26.47 -1.73
CA GLU A 73 -0.61 -26.40 -1.49
C GLU A 73 -1.08 -24.92 -1.43
N THR A 74 -2.23 -24.63 -2.04
CA THR A 74 -2.78 -23.27 -2.21
C THR A 74 -2.97 -22.51 -0.90
N LEU A 75 -3.19 -23.23 0.20
CA LEU A 75 -3.34 -22.64 1.54
C LEU A 75 -2.04 -21.99 2.04
N ASP A 76 -0.90 -22.69 1.90
CA ASP A 76 0.42 -22.18 2.29
C ASP A 76 0.85 -20.98 1.45
N LEU A 77 0.45 -20.96 0.18
CA LEU A 77 0.72 -19.83 -0.71
C LEU A 77 0.02 -18.54 -0.24
N SER A 78 -1.26 -18.63 0.12
CA SER A 78 -2.04 -17.48 0.59
C SER A 78 -1.46 -16.86 1.87
N LEU A 79 -0.99 -17.71 2.80
CA LEU A 79 -0.35 -17.28 4.05
C LEU A 79 0.98 -16.57 3.78
N ARG A 80 1.81 -17.12 2.90
CA ARG A 80 3.09 -16.51 2.48
C ARG A 80 2.89 -15.15 1.82
N ILE A 81 1.92 -15.06 0.91
CA ILE A 81 1.57 -13.78 0.26
C ILE A 81 1.13 -12.77 1.31
N LYS A 82 0.22 -13.17 2.22
CA LYS A 82 -0.24 -12.31 3.31
C LYS A 82 0.92 -11.75 4.15
N LEU A 83 1.88 -12.61 4.56
CA LEU A 83 3.04 -12.18 5.34
C LEU A 83 3.97 -11.25 4.54
N ALA A 84 4.19 -11.55 3.25
CA ALA A 84 5.00 -10.71 2.38
C ALA A 84 4.39 -9.31 2.20
N ILE A 85 3.08 -9.23 1.97
CA ILE A 85 2.33 -7.97 1.87
C ILE A 85 2.45 -7.20 3.20
N GLN A 86 2.23 -7.87 4.33
CA GLN A 86 2.30 -7.22 5.64
C GLN A 86 3.68 -6.60 5.89
N ASN A 87 4.76 -7.34 5.64
CA ASN A 87 6.12 -6.86 5.82
C ASN A 87 6.45 -5.69 4.87
N CYS A 88 5.99 -5.75 3.62
CA CYS A 88 6.19 -4.67 2.66
C CYS A 88 5.46 -3.40 3.08
N LEU A 89 4.20 -3.50 3.48
CA LEU A 89 3.41 -2.32 3.87
C LEU A 89 3.95 -1.66 5.13
N VAL A 90 4.33 -2.45 6.15
CA VAL A 90 4.96 -1.91 7.36
C VAL A 90 6.28 -1.19 7.07
N SER A 91 7.04 -1.66 6.09
CA SER A 91 8.36 -1.09 5.76
C SER A 91 8.32 0.11 4.82
N TYR A 92 7.37 0.12 3.87
CA TYR A 92 7.36 1.08 2.76
C TYR A 92 6.16 2.03 2.75
N GLU A 93 5.16 1.81 3.62
CA GLU A 93 4.01 2.70 3.80
C GLU A 93 3.77 3.00 5.30
N PRO A 94 4.66 3.78 5.95
CA PRO A 94 4.59 4.03 7.40
C PRO A 94 3.37 4.88 7.83
N ARG A 95 2.66 5.50 6.88
CA ARG A 95 1.40 6.21 7.14
C ARG A 95 0.28 5.25 7.52
N LEU A 96 0.37 3.97 7.15
CA LEU A 96 -0.55 2.92 7.57
C LEU A 96 -0.10 2.31 8.90
N ARG A 97 -1.00 2.31 9.90
CA ARG A 97 -0.83 1.65 11.19
C ARG A 97 -1.89 0.57 11.38
N ASN A 98 -1.65 -0.33 12.33
CA ASN A 98 -2.60 -1.40 12.69
C ASN A 98 -3.12 -2.18 11.47
N ILE A 99 -2.20 -2.58 10.59
CA ILE A 99 -2.52 -3.27 9.33
C ILE A 99 -2.97 -4.72 9.64
N GLU A 100 -4.23 -5.01 9.33
CA GLU A 100 -4.83 -6.34 9.37
C GLU A 100 -5.10 -6.82 7.94
N ILE A 101 -4.58 -7.99 7.58
CA ILE A 101 -4.76 -8.58 6.24
C ILE A 101 -5.59 -9.87 6.37
N ARG A 102 -6.67 -9.96 5.62
CA ARG A 102 -7.53 -11.15 5.53
C ARG A 102 -7.47 -11.71 4.12
N SER A 103 -7.19 -13.01 3.99
CA SER A 103 -7.27 -13.72 2.73
C SER A 103 -8.70 -14.23 2.54
N GLU A 104 -9.34 -13.82 1.46
CA GLU A 104 -10.64 -14.33 1.03
C GLU A 104 -10.41 -15.31 -0.11
N SER A 105 -10.61 -16.59 0.17
CA SER A 105 -10.59 -17.66 -0.82
C SER A 105 -12.02 -17.93 -1.28
N ASP A 106 -12.30 -17.67 -2.54
CA ASP A 106 -13.60 -17.98 -3.15
C ASP A 106 -13.65 -19.47 -3.54
N PRO A 107 -14.58 -20.27 -2.99
CA PRO A 107 -14.73 -21.68 -3.38
C PRO A 107 -15.09 -21.88 -4.86
N TYR A 108 -15.65 -20.86 -5.54
CA TYR A 108 -15.96 -20.91 -6.97
C TYR A 108 -14.79 -20.47 -7.86
N SER A 109 -13.77 -19.82 -7.30
CA SER A 109 -12.57 -19.40 -8.03
C SER A 109 -11.31 -19.59 -7.18
N PRO A 110 -10.89 -20.85 -6.94
CA PRO A 110 -9.76 -21.19 -6.05
C PRO A 110 -8.40 -20.65 -6.53
N LEU A 111 -8.33 -20.20 -7.79
CA LEU A 111 -7.15 -19.58 -8.39
C LEU A 111 -7.11 -18.05 -8.19
N MET A 112 -8.23 -17.44 -7.78
CA MET A 112 -8.32 -15.99 -7.60
C MET A 112 -8.06 -15.65 -6.14
N LEU A 113 -6.87 -15.15 -5.86
CA LEU A 113 -6.48 -14.73 -4.52
C LEU A 113 -6.96 -13.31 -4.27
N ARG A 114 -7.87 -13.14 -3.31
CA ARG A 114 -8.35 -11.85 -2.84
C ARG A 114 -7.83 -11.60 -1.43
N PHE A 115 -7.31 -10.40 -1.21
CA PHE A 115 -6.86 -9.96 0.10
C PHE A 115 -7.60 -8.69 0.48
N ASN A 116 -8.12 -8.65 1.69
CA ASN A 116 -8.72 -7.46 2.26
C ASN A 116 -7.78 -6.92 3.33
N ILE A 117 -7.35 -5.67 3.17
CA ILE A 117 -6.43 -4.98 4.07
C ILE A 117 -7.21 -3.89 4.80
N VAL A 118 -7.27 -4.00 6.11
CA VAL A 118 -7.82 -2.96 6.99
C VAL A 118 -6.65 -2.31 7.72
N ALA A 119 -6.57 -0.98 7.68
CA ALA A 119 -5.50 -0.26 8.35
C ALA A 119 -6.00 1.10 8.86
N GLU A 120 -5.30 1.67 9.82
CA GLU A 120 -5.56 3.01 10.35
C GLU A 120 -4.56 3.99 9.73
N ILE A 121 -5.03 5.14 9.25
CA ILE A 121 -4.14 6.17 8.71
C ILE A 121 -3.64 7.03 9.87
N ASN A 122 -2.32 7.16 9.99
CA ASN A 122 -1.67 8.05 10.95
C ASN A 122 -1.35 9.39 10.27
N SER A 123 -2.37 10.19 9.99
CA SER A 123 -2.24 11.55 9.49
C SER A 123 -2.98 12.52 10.41
N GLU A 124 -2.40 13.68 10.69
CA GLU A 124 -3.08 14.74 11.46
C GLU A 124 -4.39 15.18 10.80
N ALA A 125 -4.52 14.99 9.48
CA ALA A 125 -5.73 15.28 8.71
C ALA A 125 -6.81 14.18 8.80
N LEU A 126 -6.45 12.93 9.16
CA LEU A 126 -7.35 11.79 9.08
C LEU A 126 -6.94 10.68 10.07
N HIS A 127 -7.69 10.50 11.15
CA HIS A 127 -7.65 9.32 12.03
C HIS A 127 -8.76 8.34 11.63
N ASP A 128 -8.75 7.91 10.37
CA ASP A 128 -9.81 7.06 9.83
C ASP A 128 -9.30 5.65 9.55
N ARG A 129 -10.22 4.69 9.68
CA ARG A 129 -9.98 3.30 9.32
C ARG A 129 -10.24 3.14 7.84
N VAL A 130 -9.23 2.73 7.10
CA VAL A 130 -9.33 2.47 5.67
C VAL A 130 -9.35 0.99 5.39
N GLN A 131 -10.21 0.62 4.46
CA GLN A 131 -10.28 -0.72 3.92
C GLN A 131 -9.82 -0.65 2.45
N LEU A 132 -8.83 -1.47 2.13
CA LEU A 132 -8.22 -1.61 0.82
C LEU A 132 -8.44 -3.05 0.37
N SER A 133 -9.07 -3.24 -0.79
CA SER A 133 -9.24 -4.57 -1.36
C SER A 133 -8.18 -4.81 -2.42
N LEU A 134 -7.46 -5.91 -2.31
CA LEU A 134 -6.51 -6.36 -3.31
C LEU A 134 -7.03 -7.58 -4.04
N LEU A 135 -7.05 -7.45 -5.36
CA LEU A 135 -7.30 -8.55 -6.26
C LEU A 135 -6.02 -8.87 -7.01
N LEU A 136 -5.60 -10.14 -6.93
CA LEU A 136 -4.60 -10.66 -7.84
C LEU A 136 -5.32 -11.13 -9.12
N ASP A 137 -5.16 -10.35 -10.19
CA ASP A 137 -5.68 -10.71 -11.51
C ASP A 137 -4.83 -11.81 -12.16
N GLN A 138 -5.40 -12.54 -13.13
CA GLN A 138 -4.71 -13.56 -13.92
C GLN A 138 -3.46 -13.01 -14.63
N ASN A 139 -3.41 -11.69 -14.86
CA ASN A 139 -2.26 -10.98 -15.42
C ASN A 139 -1.14 -10.65 -14.40
N ARG A 140 -1.20 -11.19 -13.18
CA ARG A 140 -0.19 -11.01 -12.10
C ARG A 140 -0.04 -9.56 -11.65
N LYS A 141 -1.07 -8.74 -11.81
CA LYS A 141 -1.12 -7.37 -11.31
C LYS A 141 -2.05 -7.30 -10.11
N TYR A 142 -1.59 -6.63 -9.07
CA TYR A 142 -2.39 -6.33 -7.88
C TYR A 142 -3.18 -5.05 -8.15
N GLN A 143 -4.49 -5.15 -8.14
CA GLN A 143 -5.38 -3.98 -8.22
C GLN A 143 -5.89 -3.65 -6.83
N VAL A 144 -5.66 -2.39 -6.42
CA VAL A 144 -6.08 -1.86 -5.13
C VAL A 144 -7.37 -1.07 -5.32
N TYR A 145 -8.44 -1.47 -4.64
CA TYR A 145 -9.75 -0.83 -4.64
C TYR A 145 -10.04 -0.17 -3.30
#